data_AF-A0A1A0JTA2-F1
#
_entry.id   AF-A0A1A0JTA2-F1
#
_cell.length_a   1.000
_cell.length_b   1.000
_cell.length_c   1.000
_cell.angle_alpha   90.00
_cell.angle_beta   90.00
_cell.angle_gamma   90.00
#
_symmetry.space_group_name_H-M   'P 1'
#
loop_
_entity.id
_entity.type
_entity.pdbx_description
1 polymer ?
#
loop_
_entity_poly.entity_id
_entity_poly.type
_entity_poly.pdbx_seq_one_letter_code
_entity_poly.pdbx_strand_id
1 'polypeptide(L)'
;MAKTTAFEDIFLAPDEPAWGDERAREEFYRGSTIALCATIYGCYAIAIVAAALDAKWVSLLIFVLPSLTSLLLLRYCARRGIDMQTVLKGFPPRRKRIAYATTYPLIAAWVIVFLWRTLPSDSLPQSLLGAVVGGAVGAAVAGTIAKLVRRRSAAQQLPEDDSFD
;
A
#
# COMPACT_ATOMS: atom_id res chain seq x y z
N MET A 1 -14.33 30.58 3.81
CA MET A 1 -14.43 29.11 3.87
C MET A 1 -13.49 28.62 4.96
N ALA A 2 -13.95 27.70 5.82
CA ALA A 2 -13.16 27.24 6.96
C ALA A 2 -11.95 26.45 6.44
N LYS A 3 -10.73 26.94 6.66
CA LYS A 3 -9.49 26.19 6.42
C LYS A 3 -9.51 24.98 7.35
N THR A 4 -9.89 23.82 6.84
CA THR A 4 -9.71 22.58 7.58
C THR A 4 -8.21 22.33 7.73
N THR A 5 -7.74 22.18 8.98
CA THR A 5 -6.32 21.97 9.32
C THR A 5 -5.94 20.49 9.19
N ALA A 6 -6.59 19.75 8.29
CA ALA A 6 -6.27 18.34 8.10
C ALA A 6 -4.92 18.24 7.38
N PHE A 7 -4.09 17.27 7.80
CA PHE A 7 -2.78 16.99 7.17
C PHE A 7 -2.89 16.89 5.64
N GLU A 8 -4.00 16.34 5.15
CA GLU A 8 -4.31 16.18 3.72
C GLU A 8 -4.45 17.54 3.01
N ASP A 9 -5.06 18.54 3.65
CA ASP A 9 -5.31 19.86 3.06
C ASP A 9 -4.02 20.68 2.89
N ILE A 10 -3.00 20.39 3.71
CA ILE A 10 -1.67 21.02 3.60
C ILE A 10 -0.97 20.62 2.29
N PHE A 11 -1.10 19.37 1.87
CA PHE A 11 -0.42 18.85 0.67
C PHE A 11 -1.28 18.94 -0.58
N LEU A 12 -2.61 18.88 -0.44
CA LEU A 12 -3.52 18.85 -1.59
C LEU A 12 -3.90 20.23 -2.09
N ALA A 13 -3.86 21.27 -1.25
CA ALA A 13 -4.29 22.64 -1.60
C ALA A 13 -5.58 22.65 -2.46
N PRO A 14 -6.68 22.06 -1.99
CA PRO A 14 -7.84 21.70 -2.81
C PRO A 14 -8.56 22.90 -3.46
N ASP A 15 -8.42 24.09 -2.88
CA ASP A 15 -9.05 25.32 -3.35
C ASP A 15 -8.21 26.07 -4.42
N GLU A 16 -7.05 25.53 -4.80
CA GLU A 16 -6.15 26.19 -5.74
C GLU A 16 -6.71 26.12 -7.18
N PRO A 17 -6.80 27.25 -7.91
CA PRO A 17 -7.32 27.28 -9.29
C PRO A 17 -6.57 26.36 -10.25
N ALA A 18 -5.30 26.03 -9.95
CA ALA A 18 -4.49 25.09 -10.70
C ALA A 18 -5.10 23.67 -10.80
N TRP A 19 -5.99 23.29 -9.87
CA TRP A 19 -6.71 22.02 -9.91
C TRP A 19 -7.97 22.03 -10.79
N GLY A 20 -8.33 23.20 -11.34
CA GLY A 20 -9.53 23.40 -12.15
C GLY A 20 -9.46 22.80 -13.56
N ASP A 21 -8.26 22.65 -14.12
CA ASP A 21 -8.08 21.96 -15.40
C ASP A 21 -8.06 20.44 -15.19
N GLU A 22 -9.15 19.78 -15.57
CA GLU A 22 -9.32 18.34 -15.43
C GLU A 22 -8.27 17.54 -16.23
N ARG A 23 -7.87 18.04 -17.40
CA ARG A 23 -6.89 17.38 -18.26
C ARG A 23 -5.50 17.44 -17.64
N ALA A 24 -5.07 18.62 -17.19
CA ALA A 24 -3.77 18.79 -16.53
C ALA A 24 -3.69 17.92 -15.26
N ARG A 25 -4.78 17.88 -14.49
CA ARG A 25 -4.91 17.05 -13.30
C ARG A 25 -4.79 15.55 -13.61
N GLU A 26 -5.45 15.08 -14.68
CA GLU A 26 -5.36 13.67 -15.08
C GLU A 26 -3.94 13.28 -15.50
N GLU A 27 -3.26 14.09 -16.33
CA GLU A 27 -1.89 13.82 -16.75
C GLU A 27 -0.91 13.88 -15.58
N PHE A 28 -1.10 14.82 -14.65
CA PHE A 28 -0.32 14.86 -13.41
C PHE A 28 -0.49 13.57 -12.57
N TYR A 29 -1.71 13.05 -12.43
CA TYR A 29 -1.94 11.79 -11.72
C TYR A 29 -1.32 10.57 -12.43
N ARG A 30 -1.36 10.53 -13.75
CA ARG A 30 -0.68 9.49 -14.54
C ARG A 30 0.84 9.55 -14.34
N GLY A 31 1.42 10.75 -14.46
CA GLY A 31 2.85 10.98 -14.26
C GLY A 31 3.32 10.66 -12.84
N SER A 32 2.59 11.13 -11.82
CA SER A 32 2.91 10.84 -10.41
C SER A 32 2.76 9.36 -10.07
N THR A 33 1.83 8.64 -10.70
CA THR A 33 1.74 7.18 -10.54
C THR A 33 2.99 6.48 -11.08
N ILE A 34 3.52 6.92 -12.24
CA ILE A 34 4.76 6.36 -12.80
C ILE A 34 5.94 6.66 -11.88
N ALA A 35 6.06 7.90 -11.40
CA ALA A 35 7.10 8.31 -10.46
C ALA A 35 7.03 7.48 -9.16
N LEU A 36 5.84 7.33 -8.58
CA LEU A 36 5.61 6.53 -7.39
C LEU A 36 5.99 5.06 -7.60
N CYS A 37 5.62 4.46 -8.74
CA CYS A 37 6.04 3.09 -9.07
C CYS A 37 7.56 2.96 -9.13
N ALA A 38 8.24 3.90 -9.80
CA ALA A 38 9.69 3.93 -9.90
C ALA A 38 10.35 4.09 -8.51
N THR A 39 9.82 4.97 -7.66
CA THR A 39 10.29 5.15 -6.28
C THR A 39 10.11 3.87 -5.46
N ILE A 40 8.96 3.19 -5.56
CA ILE A 40 8.72 1.94 -4.85
C ILE A 40 9.75 0.87 -5.25
N TYR A 41 10.01 0.71 -6.55
CA TYR A 41 11.04 -0.22 -7.02
C TYR A 41 12.45 0.19 -6.58
N GLY A 42 12.76 1.48 -6.58
CA GLY A 42 14.00 2.02 -6.04
C GLY A 42 14.17 1.70 -4.55
N CYS A 43 13.12 1.88 -3.74
CA CYS A 43 13.14 1.52 -2.32
C CYS A 43 13.44 0.03 -2.13
N TYR A 44 12.80 -0.88 -2.88
CA TYR A 44 13.09 -2.30 -2.77
C TYR A 44 14.53 -2.65 -3.19
N ALA A 45 15.03 -2.08 -4.28
CA ALA A 45 16.42 -2.28 -4.70
C ALA A 45 17.41 -1.80 -3.64
N ILE A 46 17.22 -0.60 -3.09
CA ILE A 46 18.08 -0.05 -2.04
C ILE A 46 17.97 -0.89 -0.76
N ALA A 47 16.78 -1.36 -0.40
CA ALA A 47 16.60 -2.23 0.76
C ALA A 47 17.36 -3.55 0.60
N ILE A 48 17.34 -4.15 -0.59
CA ILE A 48 18.12 -5.38 -0.89
C ILE A 48 19.62 -5.12 -0.72
N VAL A 49 20.13 -4.03 -1.28
CA VAL A 49 21.55 -3.66 -1.16
C VAL A 49 21.92 -3.40 0.31
N ALA A 50 21.09 -2.66 1.05
CA ALA A 50 21.31 -2.39 2.47
C ALA A 50 21.32 -3.69 3.30
N ALA A 51 20.45 -4.66 2.99
CA ALA A 51 20.45 -5.97 3.65
C ALA A 51 21.75 -6.74 3.37
N ALA A 52 22.24 -6.70 2.13
CA ALA A 52 23.48 -7.36 1.74
C ALA A 52 24.72 -6.77 2.46
N LEU A 53 24.70 -5.46 2.72
CA LEU A 53 25.74 -4.71 3.44
C LEU A 53 25.62 -4.78 4.98
N ASP A 54 24.78 -5.67 5.51
CA ASP A 54 24.51 -5.84 6.94
C ASP A 54 23.87 -4.62 7.65
N ALA A 55 23.35 -3.65 6.88
CA ALA A 55 22.61 -2.50 7.38
C ALA A 55 21.13 -2.86 7.64
N LYS A 56 20.91 -3.80 8.56
CA LYS A 56 19.61 -4.47 8.82
C LYS A 56 18.45 -3.50 9.10
N TRP A 57 18.64 -2.54 10.00
CA TRP A 57 17.60 -1.57 10.34
C TRP A 57 17.27 -0.61 9.20
N VAL A 58 18.29 -0.15 8.47
CA VAL A 58 18.12 0.73 7.31
C VAL A 58 17.35 0.00 6.21
N SER A 59 17.74 -1.24 5.94
CA SER A 59 17.06 -2.11 4.97
C SER A 59 15.58 -2.29 5.32
N LEU A 60 15.27 -2.64 6.57
CA LEU A 60 13.90 -2.83 7.04
C LEU A 60 13.07 -1.54 6.92
N LEU A 61 13.61 -0.41 7.36
CA LEU A 61 12.91 0.88 7.29
C LEU A 61 12.58 1.26 5.85
N ILE A 62 13.55 1.15 4.94
CA ILE A 62 13.33 1.48 3.52
C ILE A 62 12.32 0.53 2.88
N PHE A 63 12.36 -0.76 3.24
CA PHE A 63 11.42 -1.76 2.73
C PHE A 63 9.96 -1.48 3.14
N VAL A 64 9.75 -0.92 4.34
CA VAL A 64 8.40 -0.64 4.87
C VAL A 64 7.78 0.64 4.27
N LEU A 65 8.59 1.60 3.79
CA LEU A 65 8.11 2.88 3.25
C LEU A 65 7.03 2.74 2.15
N PRO A 66 7.20 1.89 1.11
CA PRO A 66 6.14 1.64 0.12
C PRO A 66 4.80 1.16 0.69
N SER A 67 4.83 0.43 1.81
CA SER A 67 3.61 -0.02 2.47
C SER A 67 2.89 1.14 3.15
N LEU A 68 3.64 2.07 3.74
CA LEU A 68 3.07 3.27 4.36
C LEU A 68 2.37 4.17 3.34
N THR A 69 2.97 4.39 2.16
CA THR A 69 2.33 5.20 1.10
C THR A 69 1.03 4.56 0.61
N SER A 70 1.02 3.23 0.44
CA SER A 70 -0.17 2.47 0.06
C SER A 70 -1.26 2.56 1.14
N LEU A 71 -0.90 2.47 2.43
CA LEU A 71 -1.83 2.61 3.54
C LEU A 71 -2.44 4.02 3.62
N LEU A 72 -1.64 5.06 3.40
CA LEU A 72 -2.12 6.45 3.36
C LEU A 72 -3.15 6.64 2.24
N LEU A 73 -2.86 6.13 1.04
CA LEU A 73 -3.79 6.16 -0.08
C LEU A 73 -5.11 5.43 0.25
N LEU A 74 -5.03 4.20 0.77
CA LEU A 74 -6.23 3.43 1.12
C LEU A 74 -7.06 4.14 2.20
N ARG A 75 -6.41 4.73 3.21
CA ARG A 75 -7.09 5.48 4.27
C ARG A 75 -7.74 6.75 3.74
N TYR A 76 -7.06 7.48 2.86
CA TYR A 76 -7.58 8.69 2.22
C TYR A 76 -8.84 8.38 1.39
N CYS A 77 -8.77 7.36 0.51
CA CYS A 77 -9.89 6.93 -0.30
C CYS A 77 -11.07 6.44 0.56
N ALA A 78 -10.81 5.62 1.58
CA ALA A 78 -11.84 5.11 2.47
C ALA A 78 -12.59 6.22 3.22
N ARG A 79 -11.88 7.27 3.67
CA ARG A 79 -12.49 8.44 4.32
C ARG A 79 -13.43 9.23 3.40
N ARG A 80 -13.23 9.13 2.09
CA ARG A 80 -14.07 9.78 1.07
C ARG A 80 -15.08 8.84 0.41
N GLY A 81 -15.33 7.67 1.02
CA GLY A 81 -16.30 6.70 0.50
C GLY A 81 -15.87 5.99 -0.79
N ILE A 82 -14.60 6.12 -1.21
CA ILE A 82 -14.10 5.48 -2.41
C ILE A 82 -13.65 4.06 -2.06
N ASP A 83 -14.41 3.06 -2.50
CA ASP A 83 -14.03 1.65 -2.36
C ASP A 83 -12.95 1.26 -3.39
N MET A 84 -11.70 1.32 -2.95
CA MET A 84 -10.55 0.92 -3.74
C MET A 84 -10.61 -0.54 -4.21
N GLN A 85 -11.32 -1.44 -3.51
CA GLN A 85 -11.45 -2.81 -4.01
C GLN A 85 -12.32 -2.88 -5.26
N THR A 86 -13.39 -2.09 -5.30
CA THR A 86 -14.25 -1.98 -6.48
C THR A 86 -13.51 -1.32 -7.63
N VAL A 87 -12.75 -0.26 -7.37
CA VAL A 87 -11.86 0.35 -8.37
C VAL A 87 -10.85 -0.67 -8.92
N LEU A 88 -10.20 -1.44 -8.04
CA LEU A 88 -9.25 -2.47 -8.45
C LEU A 88 -9.89 -3.61 -9.24
N LYS A 89 -11.15 -3.97 -8.99
CA LYS A 89 -11.86 -5.00 -9.76
C LYS A 89 -12.00 -4.61 -11.23
N GLY A 90 -12.20 -3.32 -11.53
CA GLY A 90 -12.31 -2.79 -12.89
C GLY A 90 -11.05 -2.96 -13.75
N PHE A 91 -9.88 -3.20 -13.14
CA PHE A 91 -8.65 -3.41 -13.89
C PHE A 91 -8.56 -4.81 -14.53
N PRO A 92 -8.08 -4.89 -15.78
CA PRO A 92 -7.93 -6.16 -16.49
C PRO A 92 -6.93 -7.07 -15.75
N PRO A 93 -7.17 -8.39 -15.72
CA PRO A 93 -6.34 -9.35 -14.98
C PRO A 93 -4.88 -9.36 -15.45
N ARG A 94 -4.63 -9.08 -16.73
CA ARG A 94 -3.28 -8.97 -17.30
C ARG A 94 -2.47 -7.87 -16.61
N ARG A 95 -3.06 -6.70 -16.32
CA ARG A 95 -2.36 -5.59 -15.65
C ARG A 95 -2.03 -5.94 -14.20
N LYS A 96 -2.96 -6.60 -13.49
CA LYS A 96 -2.72 -7.12 -12.14
C LYS A 96 -1.55 -8.10 -12.11
N ARG A 97 -1.52 -9.03 -13.07
CA ARG A 97 -0.41 -9.98 -13.23
C ARG A 97 0.93 -9.29 -13.46
N ILE A 98 0.98 -8.26 -14.32
CA ILE A 98 2.22 -7.51 -14.55
C ILE A 98 2.69 -6.84 -13.25
N ALA A 99 1.80 -6.14 -12.54
CA ALA A 99 2.15 -5.50 -11.27
C ALA A 99 2.66 -6.50 -10.22
N TYR A 100 2.05 -7.68 -10.12
CA TYR A 100 2.51 -8.75 -9.25
C TYR A 100 3.84 -9.35 -9.69
N ALA A 101 4.01 -9.58 -11.00
CA ALA A 101 5.22 -10.16 -11.58
C ALA A 101 6.43 -9.22 -11.47
N THR A 102 6.24 -7.90 -11.40
CA THR A 102 7.34 -6.94 -11.18
C THR A 102 7.64 -6.73 -9.71
N THR A 103 6.63 -6.79 -8.84
CA THR A 103 6.77 -6.42 -7.42
C THR A 103 7.19 -7.60 -6.54
N TYR A 104 6.55 -8.77 -6.68
CA TYR A 104 6.81 -9.90 -5.78
C TYR A 104 8.23 -10.47 -5.89
N PRO A 105 8.88 -10.52 -7.06
CA PRO A 105 10.26 -10.98 -7.12
C PRO A 105 11.23 -10.09 -6.33
N LEU A 106 11.01 -8.77 -6.32
CA LEU A 106 11.83 -7.85 -5.52
C LEU A 106 11.62 -8.07 -4.02
N ILE A 107 10.37 -8.28 -3.60
CA ILE A 107 10.05 -8.63 -2.21
C ILE A 107 10.70 -9.96 -1.83
N ALA A 108 10.58 -10.99 -2.66
CA ALA A 108 11.18 -12.29 -2.43
C ALA A 108 12.71 -12.20 -2.33
N ALA A 109 13.35 -11.47 -3.24
CA ALA A 109 14.78 -11.23 -3.21
C ALA A 109 15.21 -10.52 -1.92
N TRP A 110 14.47 -9.51 -1.48
CA TRP A 110 14.71 -8.83 -0.21
C TRP A 110 14.60 -9.79 0.98
N VAL A 111 13.52 -10.58 1.06
CA VAL A 111 13.32 -11.55 2.14
C VAL A 111 14.48 -12.55 2.18
N ILE A 112 14.89 -13.10 1.04
CA ILE A 112 15.99 -14.07 0.95
C ILE A 112 17.29 -13.45 1.48
N VAL A 113 17.68 -12.28 0.96
CA VAL A 113 18.93 -11.61 1.35
C VAL A 113 18.90 -11.21 2.82
N PHE A 114 17.78 -10.63 3.28
CA PHE A 114 17.62 -10.19 4.65
C PHE A 114 17.69 -11.35 5.64
N LEU A 115 16.97 -12.44 5.39
CA LEU A 115 17.01 -13.64 6.23
C LEU A 115 18.39 -14.30 6.20
N TRP A 116 19.03 -14.41 5.04
CA TRP A 116 20.37 -14.99 4.92
C TRP A 116 21.43 -14.22 5.73
N ARG A 117 21.28 -12.90 5.87
CA ARG A 117 22.21 -12.06 6.65
C ARG A 117 21.85 -11.90 8.12
N THR A 118 20.59 -12.11 8.49
CA THR A 118 20.11 -11.92 9.87
C THR A 118 20.04 -13.21 10.67
N LEU A 119 19.89 -14.36 10.01
CA LEU A 119 19.72 -15.63 10.69
C LEU A 119 21.07 -16.33 10.95
N PRO A 120 21.28 -16.85 12.16
CA PRO A 120 22.34 -17.82 12.43
C PRO A 120 22.16 -19.06 11.55
N SER A 121 23.25 -19.55 10.95
CA SER A 121 23.27 -20.70 10.02
C SER A 121 22.58 -21.95 10.57
N ASP A 122 22.61 -22.14 11.89
CA ASP A 122 22.10 -23.35 12.56
C ASP A 122 20.59 -23.30 12.84
N SER A 123 19.95 -22.14 12.60
CA SER A 123 18.55 -21.86 12.95
C SER A 123 17.59 -21.78 11.75
N LEU A 124 18.09 -22.02 10.52
CA LEU A 124 17.32 -21.90 9.28
C LEU A 124 15.99 -22.69 9.29
N PRO A 125 15.89 -23.93 9.79
CA PRO A 125 14.63 -24.69 9.82
C PRO A 125 13.57 -24.07 10.74
N GLN A 126 13.97 -23.65 11.95
CA GLN A 126 13.08 -22.98 12.92
C GLN A 126 12.68 -21.58 12.44
N SER A 127 13.57 -20.90 11.72
CA SER A 127 13.33 -19.55 11.22
C SER A 127 12.40 -19.55 10.01
N LEU A 128 12.47 -20.58 9.16
CA LEU A 128 11.47 -20.82 8.11
C LEU A 128 10.08 -21.08 8.72
N LEU A 129 9.99 -21.87 9.78
CA LEU A 129 8.75 -22.04 10.55
C LEU A 129 8.26 -20.71 11.13
N GLY A 130 9.16 -19.90 11.71
CA GLY A 130 8.84 -18.56 12.21
C GLY A 130 8.34 -17.61 11.13
N ALA A 131 8.93 -17.64 9.93
CA ALA A 131 8.50 -16.84 8.79
C ALA A 131 7.14 -17.29 8.24
N VAL A 132 6.88 -18.60 8.16
CA VAL A 132 5.58 -19.15 7.75
C VAL A 132 4.50 -18.80 8.77
N VAL A 133 4.78 -18.97 10.07
CA VAL A 133 3.85 -18.63 11.15
C VAL A 133 3.62 -17.12 11.20
N GLY A 134 4.67 -16.31 11.11
CA GLY A 134 4.57 -14.85 11.06
C GLY A 134 3.77 -14.37 9.84
N GLY A 135 3.98 -14.98 8.68
CA GLY A 135 3.21 -14.72 7.47
C GLY A 135 1.73 -15.11 7.62
N ALA A 136 1.45 -16.28 8.19
CA ALA A 136 0.08 -16.74 8.45
C ALA A 136 -0.65 -15.85 9.47
N VAL A 137 0.02 -15.45 10.55
CA VAL A 137 -0.52 -14.53 11.56
C VAL A 137 -0.75 -13.15 10.96
N GLY A 138 0.22 -12.62 10.20
CA GLY A 138 0.07 -11.35 9.49
C GLY A 138 -1.12 -11.35 8.53
N ALA A 139 -1.30 -12.42 7.75
CA ALA A 139 -2.45 -12.59 6.87
C ALA A 139 -3.78 -12.67 7.64
N ALA A 140 -3.80 -13.38 8.77
CA ALA A 140 -4.99 -13.48 9.62
C ALA A 140 -5.37 -12.11 10.21
N VAL A 141 -4.40 -11.36 10.73
CA VAL A 141 -4.61 -10.00 11.27
C VAL A 141 -5.07 -9.04 10.17
N ALA A 142 -4.46 -9.07 8.99
CA ALA A 142 -4.90 -8.27 7.86
C ALA A 142 -6.35 -8.64 7.45
N GLY A 143 -6.69 -9.92 7.45
CA GLY A 143 -8.03 -10.42 7.16
C GLY A 143 -9.08 -9.98 8.18
N THR A 144 -8.76 -10.02 9.48
CA THR A 144 -9.67 -9.56 10.54
C THR A 144 -9.89 -8.06 10.48
N ILE A 145 -8.84 -7.26 10.26
CA ILE A 145 -8.95 -5.81 10.05
C ILE A 145 -9.82 -5.52 8.83
N ALA A 146 -9.58 -6.18 7.69
CA ALA A 146 -10.40 -6.01 6.50
C ALA A 146 -11.88 -6.37 6.73
N LYS A 147 -12.15 -7.44 7.49
CA LYS A 147 -13.51 -7.85 7.86
C LYS A 147 -14.19 -6.83 8.77
N LEU A 148 -13.47 -6.27 9.75
CA LEU A 148 -13.98 -5.24 10.65
C LEU A 148 -14.29 -3.93 9.92
N VAL A 149 -13.42 -3.53 8.99
CA VAL A 149 -13.66 -2.34 8.14
C VAL A 149 -14.90 -2.56 7.27
N ARG A 150 -15.01 -3.70 6.59
CA ARG A 150 -16.21 -4.03 5.77
C ARG A 150 -17.50 -4.03 6.59
N ARG A 151 -17.47 -4.59 7.81
CA ARG A 151 -18.63 -4.57 8.71
C ARG A 151 -19.04 -3.17 9.11
N ARG A 152 -18.08 -2.28 9.37
CA ARG A 152 -18.36 -0.87 9.67
C ARG A 152 -18.94 -0.12 8.49
N SER A 153 -18.42 -0.34 7.28
CA SER A 153 -18.96 0.26 6.06
C SER A 153 -20.39 -0.20 5.77
N ALA A 154 -20.69 -1.50 5.95
CA ALA A 154 -22.05 -2.04 5.79
C ALA A 154 -23.04 -1.52 6.83
N ALA A 155 -22.58 -1.23 8.06
CA ALA A 155 -23.42 -0.66 9.11
C ALA A 155 -23.70 0.85 8.95
N GLN A 156 -22.90 1.55 8.13
CA GLN A 156 -23.12 2.97 7.81
C GLN A 156 -24.02 3.20 6.59
N GLN A 157 -24.25 2.18 5.76
CA GLN A 157 -25.32 2.22 4.77
C GLN A 157 -26.65 1.97 5.50
N LEU A 158 -27.25 3.05 6.03
CA LEU A 158 -28.67 3.05 6.37
C LEU A 158 -29.46 2.74 5.08
N PRO A 159 -30.59 2.01 5.16
CA PRO A 159 -31.46 1.83 4.01
C PRO A 159 -31.88 3.23 3.53
N GLU A 160 -31.57 3.59 2.29
CA GLU A 160 -32.29 4.67 1.61
C GLU A 160 -33.76 4.24 1.63
N ASP A 161 -34.55 5.02 2.35
CA ASP A 161 -35.99 4.89 2.42
C ASP A 161 -36.52 5.24 1.03
N ASP A 162 -36.72 4.21 0.19
CA ASP A 162 -37.52 4.26 -1.03
C ASP A 162 -38.97 4.57 -0.64
N SER A 163 -39.23 5.81 -0.20
CA SER A 163 -40.57 6.39 -0.13
C SER A 163 -40.78 7.20 -1.40
N PHE A 164 -41.30 6.51 -2.41
CA PHE A 164 -42.07 7.16 -3.46
C PHE A 164 -43.49 7.37 -2.92
N ASP A 165 -43.81 8.61 -2.53
CA ASP A 165 -45.16 9.16 -2.50
C ASP A 165 -45.14 10.56 -3.12
#